data_AF-Q8D3G1-F1
#
_entry.id   AF-Q8D3G1-F1
#
_cell.length_a   1.000
_cell.length_b   1.000
_cell.length_c   1.000
_cell.angle_alpha   90.00
_cell.angle_beta   90.00
_cell.angle_gamma   90.00
#
_symmetry.space_group_name_H-M   'P 1'
#
loop_
_entity.id
_entity.type
_entity.pdbx_description
1 polymer ?
#
loop_
_entity_poly.entity_id
_entity_poly.type
_entity_poly.pdbx_seq_one_letter_code
_entity_poly.pdbx_strand_id
1 'polypeptide(L)'
;MKIPISDISKEKDTINLNNHINQINLKKRNIFQEKFFIDNTDDIKKYSNELENKKNEKFFEENIEKKNIFKEINNSNNLQSLTDNFLKMILVQIKNQDPTHPIDNNHLTTQMTQMHTALGIEKLNKSIQEIKQTMNNSQYINLSNWIGKTVMIEGNPIISFNGNTNYGFQLSTKSDNVFLTLTDLEGNIYKEQFKNLKSGVYKLNIKNANTNPAINENFPESRKTFKVNFEAINNDGNRPDIRSLKSETINNVIFKNGSSKLSLGRGKLIDFTEVISIE
;
A
#
# COMPACT_ATOMS: atom_id res chain seq x y z
N MET A 1 -47.61 -17.62 90.44
CA MET A 1 -47.68 -16.64 89.33
C MET A 1 -46.76 -17.15 88.22
N LYS A 2 -47.32 -17.62 87.10
CA LYS A 2 -46.59 -18.04 85.90
C LYS A 2 -46.27 -16.78 85.07
N ILE A 3 -45.04 -16.64 84.59
CA ILE A 3 -44.65 -15.69 83.55
C ILE A 3 -44.19 -16.49 82.32
N PRO A 4 -44.55 -16.09 81.09
CA PRO A 4 -44.54 -16.95 79.90
C PRO A 4 -43.39 -16.66 78.91
N ILE A 5 -42.85 -17.76 78.37
CA ILE A 5 -42.64 -18.07 76.94
C ILE A 5 -42.25 -16.88 76.04
N SER A 6 -40.95 -16.60 75.94
CA SER A 6 -40.36 -15.90 74.78
C SER A 6 -39.05 -16.52 74.22
N ASP A 7 -38.62 -17.69 74.70
CA ASP A 7 -37.29 -18.24 74.33
C ASP A 7 -37.28 -19.50 73.43
N ILE A 8 -38.43 -19.98 72.95
CA ILE A 8 -38.49 -21.31 72.28
C ILE A 8 -38.06 -21.28 70.80
N SER A 9 -37.98 -20.12 70.15
CA SER A 9 -37.59 -20.05 68.72
C SER A 9 -36.07 -20.09 68.50
N LYS A 10 -35.25 -19.54 69.41
CA LYS A 10 -33.78 -19.58 69.27
C LYS A 10 -33.18 -20.93 69.66
N GLU A 11 -33.81 -21.65 70.60
CA GLU A 11 -33.29 -22.93 71.07
C GLU A 11 -33.49 -24.06 70.04
N LYS A 12 -34.61 -24.06 69.29
CA LYS A 12 -34.85 -25.02 68.21
C LYS A 12 -33.86 -24.86 67.04
N ASP A 13 -33.51 -23.63 66.69
CA ASP A 13 -32.55 -23.38 65.61
C ASP A 13 -31.11 -23.76 66.01
N THR A 14 -30.73 -23.52 67.28
CA THR A 14 -29.40 -23.95 67.79
C THR A 14 -29.27 -25.46 67.94
N ILE A 15 -30.34 -26.18 68.33
CA ILE A 15 -30.33 -27.65 68.41
C ILE A 15 -30.25 -28.28 67.02
N ASN A 16 -30.94 -27.70 66.02
CA ASN A 16 -30.91 -28.20 64.65
C ASN A 16 -29.54 -27.94 63.99
N LEU A 17 -28.93 -26.77 64.26
CA LEU A 17 -27.58 -26.45 63.79
C LEU A 17 -26.52 -27.33 64.47
N ASN A 18 -26.62 -27.59 65.78
CA ASN A 18 -25.70 -28.47 66.51
C ASN A 18 -25.83 -29.93 66.10
N ASN A 19 -27.03 -30.42 65.78
CA ASN A 19 -27.22 -31.76 65.22
C ASN A 19 -26.64 -31.87 63.80
N HIS A 20 -26.76 -30.83 62.98
CA HIS A 20 -26.19 -30.81 61.64
C HIS A 20 -24.65 -30.70 61.67
N ILE A 21 -24.10 -29.88 62.57
CA ILE A 21 -22.65 -29.75 62.80
C ILE A 21 -22.08 -31.07 63.38
N ASN A 22 -22.78 -31.73 64.29
CA ASN A 22 -22.35 -33.03 64.82
C ASN A 22 -22.39 -34.13 63.74
N GLN A 23 -23.40 -34.15 62.86
CA GLN A 23 -23.42 -35.10 61.73
C GLN A 23 -22.33 -34.81 60.69
N ILE A 24 -22.01 -33.54 60.43
CA ILE A 24 -20.91 -33.13 59.54
C ILE A 24 -19.56 -33.47 60.18
N ASN A 25 -19.39 -33.28 61.49
CA ASN A 25 -18.16 -33.61 62.20
C ASN A 25 -17.97 -35.11 62.40
N LEU A 26 -19.04 -35.90 62.56
CA LEU A 26 -18.99 -37.37 62.56
C LEU A 26 -18.65 -37.91 61.17
N LYS A 27 -19.24 -37.35 60.09
CA LYS A 27 -18.82 -37.68 58.71
C LYS A 27 -17.37 -37.27 58.45
N LYS A 28 -16.93 -36.08 58.87
CA LYS A 28 -15.54 -35.63 58.69
C LYS A 28 -14.56 -36.45 59.53
N ARG A 29 -14.91 -36.86 60.76
CA ARG A 29 -14.06 -37.75 61.59
C ARG A 29 -14.00 -39.17 61.01
N ASN A 30 -15.09 -39.73 60.48
CA ASN A 30 -15.04 -41.02 59.79
C ASN A 30 -14.19 -40.95 58.50
N ILE A 31 -14.31 -39.87 57.73
CA ILE A 31 -13.49 -39.65 56.52
C ILE A 31 -12.01 -39.38 56.86
N PHE A 32 -11.71 -38.79 58.01
CA PHE A 32 -10.32 -38.57 58.47
C PHE A 32 -9.70 -39.80 59.14
N GLN A 33 -10.48 -40.65 59.82
CA GLN A 33 -9.96 -41.89 60.43
C GLN A 33 -9.87 -43.05 59.44
N GLU A 34 -10.66 -43.08 58.36
CA GLU A 34 -10.43 -44.01 57.24
C GLU A 34 -9.21 -43.64 56.37
N LYS A 35 -8.63 -42.43 56.52
CA LYS A 35 -7.52 -41.95 55.68
C LYS A 35 -6.17 -41.77 56.39
N PHE A 36 -6.05 -42.15 57.66
CA PHE A 36 -4.77 -42.05 58.39
C PHE A 36 -4.39 -43.34 59.13
N PHE A 37 -4.47 -44.46 58.42
CA PHE A 37 -3.57 -45.59 58.67
C PHE A 37 -2.93 -45.97 57.33
N ILE A 38 -1.80 -45.35 57.03
CA ILE A 38 -0.90 -45.83 55.98
C ILE A 38 0.19 -46.61 56.71
N ASP A 39 -0.13 -47.85 57.08
CA ASP A 39 0.78 -48.73 57.84
C ASP A 39 1.69 -49.58 56.94
N ASN A 40 1.72 -49.31 55.63
CA ASN A 40 2.61 -50.03 54.71
C ASN A 40 3.48 -49.08 53.88
N THR A 41 4.78 -49.35 53.88
CA THR A 41 5.81 -48.69 53.07
C THR A 41 5.51 -48.71 51.57
N ASP A 42 4.68 -49.65 51.10
CA ASP A 42 4.30 -49.79 49.71
C ASP A 42 3.22 -48.78 49.28
N ASP A 43 2.32 -48.39 50.18
CA ASP A 43 1.31 -47.36 49.91
C ASP A 43 1.96 -45.97 49.86
N ILE A 44 2.94 -45.68 50.72
CA ILE A 44 3.73 -44.45 50.66
C ILE A 44 4.48 -44.35 49.34
N LYS A 45 5.13 -45.44 48.90
CA LYS A 45 5.82 -45.51 47.60
C LYS A 45 4.88 -45.35 46.42
N LYS A 46 3.67 -45.93 46.50
CA LYS A 46 2.65 -45.80 45.46
C LYS A 46 2.14 -44.35 45.34
N TYR A 47 1.82 -43.71 46.46
CA TYR A 47 1.40 -42.30 46.46
C TYR A 47 2.53 -41.34 46.06
N SER A 48 3.78 -41.60 46.46
CA SER A 48 4.93 -40.82 46.00
C SER A 48 5.17 -40.97 44.51
N ASN A 49 5.09 -42.20 43.98
CA ASN A 49 5.23 -42.47 42.55
C ASN A 49 4.06 -41.87 41.75
N GLU A 50 2.83 -41.89 42.27
CA GLU A 50 1.69 -41.21 41.62
C GLU A 50 1.84 -39.69 41.61
N LEU A 51 2.37 -39.09 42.68
CA LEU A 51 2.65 -37.65 42.74
C LEU A 51 3.79 -37.25 41.79
N GLU A 52 4.83 -38.09 41.68
CA GLU A 52 5.95 -37.89 40.78
C GLU A 52 5.52 -38.07 39.32
N ASN A 53 4.72 -39.10 39.01
CA ASN A 53 4.13 -39.30 37.70
C ASN A 53 3.18 -38.16 37.31
N LYS A 54 2.34 -37.66 38.22
CA LYS A 54 1.49 -36.48 37.95
C LYS A 54 2.29 -35.20 37.76
N LYS A 55 3.39 -35.00 38.49
CA LYS A 55 4.32 -33.89 38.26
C LYS A 55 4.97 -34.00 36.89
N ASN A 56 5.40 -35.20 36.51
CA ASN A 56 6.00 -35.47 35.22
C ASN A 56 5.00 -35.26 34.09
N GLU A 57 3.78 -35.78 34.17
CA GLU A 57 2.71 -35.54 33.19
C GLU A 57 2.40 -34.06 33.03
N LYS A 58 2.26 -33.31 34.14
CA LYS A 58 2.02 -31.87 34.09
C LYS A 58 3.18 -31.11 33.44
N PHE A 59 4.42 -31.54 33.68
CA PHE A 59 5.61 -31.01 33.01
C PHE A 59 5.64 -31.33 31.51
N PHE A 60 5.23 -32.54 31.11
CA PHE A 60 5.14 -32.94 29.70
C PHE A 60 4.04 -32.18 28.95
N GLU A 61 2.84 -32.05 29.53
CA GLU A 61 1.75 -31.27 28.95
C GLU A 61 2.14 -29.80 28.79
N GLU A 62 2.79 -29.21 29.80
CA GLU A 62 3.26 -27.83 29.76
C GLU A 62 4.28 -27.60 28.64
N ASN A 63 5.19 -28.55 28.41
CA ASN A 63 6.17 -28.46 27.34
C ASN A 63 5.56 -28.68 25.94
N ILE A 64 4.51 -29.49 25.83
CA ILE A 64 3.74 -29.66 24.59
C ILE A 64 2.94 -28.39 24.26
N GLU A 65 2.31 -27.79 25.27
CA GLU A 65 1.53 -26.56 25.11
C GLU A 65 2.43 -25.38 24.74
N LYS A 66 3.58 -25.23 25.42
CA LYS A 66 4.64 -24.28 25.02
C LYS A 66 5.06 -24.52 23.57
N LYS A 67 5.38 -25.76 23.18
CA LYS A 67 5.81 -26.10 21.81
C LYS A 67 4.75 -25.80 20.74
N ASN A 68 3.47 -26.00 21.03
CA ASN A 68 2.38 -25.67 20.12
C ASN A 68 2.18 -24.16 19.97
N ILE A 69 2.31 -23.40 21.06
CA ILE A 69 2.28 -21.93 21.03
C ILE A 69 3.46 -21.38 20.21
N PHE A 70 4.67 -21.92 20.39
CA PHE A 70 5.83 -21.56 19.55
C PHE A 70 5.62 -21.85 18.06
N LYS A 71 4.83 -22.88 17.72
CA LYS A 71 4.50 -23.23 16.33
C LYS A 71 3.47 -22.27 15.73
N GLU A 72 2.48 -21.81 16.50
CA GLU A 72 1.49 -20.82 16.06
C GLU A 72 2.09 -19.42 15.82
N ILE A 73 3.09 -19.04 16.62
CA ILE A 73 3.81 -17.77 16.49
C ILE A 73 4.50 -17.64 15.11
N ASN A 74 5.03 -18.72 14.56
CA ASN A 74 5.77 -18.69 13.28
C ASN A 74 4.89 -18.58 12.03
N ASN A 75 3.56 -18.76 12.14
CA ASN A 75 2.63 -18.76 11.00
C ASN A 75 1.75 -17.51 10.92
N SER A 76 1.89 -16.56 11.85
CA SER A 76 0.98 -15.44 12.03
C SER A 76 1.62 -14.11 11.59
N ASN A 77 1.21 -13.58 10.43
CA ASN A 77 1.57 -12.24 9.95
C ASN A 77 0.71 -11.12 10.56
N ASN A 78 -0.08 -11.41 11.61
CA ASN A 78 -1.03 -10.46 12.20
C ASN A 78 -0.61 -10.08 13.63
N LEU A 79 -0.59 -8.77 13.88
CA LEU A 79 -0.24 -8.14 15.15
C LEU A 79 -1.15 -8.64 16.31
N GLN A 80 -2.41 -8.94 16.00
CA GLN A 80 -3.42 -9.39 16.96
C GLN A 80 -3.07 -10.77 17.52
N SER A 81 -2.83 -11.75 16.65
CA SER A 81 -2.51 -13.13 17.04
C SER A 81 -1.16 -13.25 17.75
N LEU A 82 -0.19 -12.39 17.41
CA LEU A 82 1.06 -12.32 18.16
C LEU A 82 0.85 -11.84 19.61
N THR A 83 -0.09 -10.91 19.80
CA THR A 83 -0.48 -10.41 21.13
C THR A 83 -1.19 -11.47 21.96
N ASP A 84 -2.14 -12.16 21.34
CA ASP A 84 -2.90 -13.22 21.99
C ASP A 84 -2.00 -14.39 22.40
N ASN A 85 -1.03 -14.75 21.55
CA ASN A 85 -0.05 -15.80 21.85
C ASN A 85 0.91 -15.43 22.98
N PHE A 86 1.29 -14.15 23.08
CA PHE A 86 2.08 -13.66 24.20
C PHE A 86 1.31 -13.67 25.52
N LEU A 87 0.06 -13.19 25.50
CA LEU A 87 -0.80 -13.24 26.68
C LEU A 87 -1.03 -14.68 27.15
N LYS A 88 -1.17 -15.62 26.21
CA LYS A 88 -1.23 -17.06 26.51
C LYS A 88 0.05 -17.58 27.15
N MET A 89 1.23 -17.18 26.66
CA MET A 89 2.50 -17.53 27.31
C MET A 89 2.61 -16.96 28.73
N ILE A 90 2.25 -15.69 28.94
CA ILE A 90 2.27 -15.07 30.28
C ILE A 90 1.30 -15.81 31.22
N LEU A 91 0.11 -16.14 30.73
CA LEU A 91 -0.91 -16.82 31.54
C LEU A 91 -0.47 -18.24 31.92
N VAL A 92 0.15 -18.97 30.99
CA VAL A 92 0.75 -20.29 31.25
C VAL A 92 1.91 -20.18 32.24
N GLN A 93 2.78 -19.17 32.11
CA GLN A 93 3.87 -18.93 33.05
C GLN A 93 3.32 -18.65 34.45
N ILE A 94 2.40 -17.68 34.63
CA ILE A 94 1.79 -17.35 35.93
C ILE A 94 1.14 -18.57 36.59
N LYS A 95 0.47 -19.43 35.81
CA LYS A 95 -0.17 -20.66 36.31
C LYS A 95 0.83 -21.69 36.87
N ASN A 96 2.09 -21.65 36.42
CA ASN A 96 3.11 -22.65 36.71
C ASN A 96 4.42 -22.08 37.31
N GLN A 97 4.46 -20.82 37.76
CA GLN A 97 5.64 -20.28 38.45
C GLN A 97 5.72 -20.75 39.91
N ASP A 98 6.95 -20.88 40.40
CA ASP A 98 7.21 -21.00 41.84
C ASP A 98 7.05 -19.62 42.50
N PRO A 99 6.19 -19.48 43.53
CA PRO A 99 5.93 -18.20 44.20
C PRO A 99 7.16 -17.60 44.89
N THR A 100 8.24 -18.37 45.08
CA THR A 100 9.46 -17.90 45.75
C THR A 100 10.50 -17.29 44.80
N HIS A 101 10.37 -17.51 43.48
CA HIS A 101 11.30 -17.02 42.45
C HIS A 101 10.56 -16.65 41.15
N PRO A 102 9.90 -15.48 41.10
CA PRO A 102 9.23 -15.04 39.88
C PRO A 102 10.24 -14.76 38.76
N ILE A 103 9.95 -15.21 37.53
CA ILE A 103 10.74 -14.86 36.35
C ILE A 103 10.47 -13.40 35.97
N ASP A 104 11.51 -12.66 35.58
CA ASP A 104 11.38 -11.27 35.10
C ASP A 104 10.77 -11.21 33.68
N ASN A 105 9.49 -10.86 33.61
CA ASN A 105 8.74 -10.73 32.36
C ASN A 105 9.16 -9.49 31.54
N ASN A 106 10.01 -8.59 32.06
CA ASN A 106 10.39 -7.35 31.39
C ASN A 106 11.15 -7.59 30.07
N HIS A 107 11.97 -8.63 29.99
CA HIS A 107 12.73 -8.95 28.78
C HIS A 107 11.83 -9.43 27.63
N LEU A 108 10.82 -10.25 27.94
CA LEU A 108 9.86 -10.75 26.95
C LEU A 108 8.95 -9.62 26.45
N THR A 109 8.47 -8.76 27.34
CA THR A 109 7.71 -7.55 26.98
C THR A 109 8.53 -6.61 26.10
N THR A 110 9.83 -6.48 26.35
CA THR A 110 10.75 -5.67 25.53
C THR A 110 10.89 -6.24 24.12
N GLN A 111 11.14 -7.56 24.00
CA GLN A 111 11.24 -8.24 22.70
C GLN A 111 9.92 -8.16 21.91
N MET A 112 8.79 -8.32 22.59
CA MET A 112 7.48 -8.20 21.98
C MET A 112 7.23 -6.77 21.49
N THR A 113 7.57 -5.76 22.29
CA THR A 113 7.46 -4.34 21.89
C THR A 113 8.32 -4.06 20.67
N GLN A 114 9.57 -4.54 20.64
CA GLN A 114 10.45 -4.43 19.47
C GLN A 114 9.83 -5.10 18.24
N MET A 115 9.25 -6.30 18.39
CA MET A 115 8.56 -7.00 17.31
C MET A 115 7.30 -6.23 16.83
N HIS A 116 6.52 -5.65 17.74
CA HIS A 116 5.39 -4.77 17.40
C HIS A 116 5.83 -3.55 16.60
N THR A 117 6.93 -2.92 16.98
CA THR A 117 7.46 -1.77 16.22
C THR A 117 7.92 -2.19 14.82
N ALA A 118 8.61 -3.33 14.69
CA ALA A 118 9.04 -3.86 13.40
C ALA A 118 7.85 -4.19 12.48
N LEU A 119 6.83 -4.89 13.00
CA LEU A 119 5.59 -5.19 12.28
C LEU A 119 4.79 -3.93 11.95
N GLY A 120 4.79 -2.94 12.86
CA GLY A 120 4.21 -1.63 12.63
C GLY A 120 4.87 -0.93 11.45
N ILE A 121 6.20 -0.93 11.38
CA ILE A 121 6.97 -0.38 10.25
C ILE A 121 6.67 -1.15 8.96
N GLU A 122 6.57 -2.48 9.01
CA GLU A 122 6.20 -3.29 7.84
C GLU A 122 4.80 -2.93 7.32
N LYS A 123 3.81 -2.79 8.22
CA LYS A 123 2.46 -2.37 7.87
C LYS A 123 2.44 -0.95 7.29
N LEU A 124 3.21 -0.03 7.87
CA LEU A 124 3.37 1.32 7.34
C LEU A 124 3.96 1.29 5.92
N ASN A 125 5.01 0.48 5.70
CA ASN A 125 5.60 0.32 4.36
C ASN A 125 4.59 -0.23 3.35
N LYS A 126 3.77 -1.22 3.74
CA LYS A 126 2.67 -1.73 2.90
C LYS A 126 1.64 -0.66 2.59
N SER A 127 1.18 0.10 3.59
CA SER A 127 0.23 1.19 3.37
C SER A 127 0.81 2.29 2.48
N ILE A 128 2.10 2.62 2.60
CA ILE A 128 2.77 3.56 1.69
C ILE A 128 2.82 3.02 0.26
N GLN A 129 3.07 1.73 0.08
CA GLN A 129 3.03 1.09 -1.24
C GLN A 129 1.62 1.13 -1.84
N GLU A 130 0.58 0.86 -1.06
CA GLU A 130 -0.82 0.97 -1.48
C GLU A 130 -1.18 2.41 -1.87
N ILE A 131 -0.80 3.41 -1.05
CA ILE A 131 -1.00 4.83 -1.39
C ILE A 131 -0.33 5.18 -2.72
N LYS A 132 0.92 4.74 -2.93
CA LYS A 132 1.62 4.95 -4.21
C LYS A 132 0.87 4.31 -5.37
N GLN A 133 0.32 3.10 -5.20
CA GLN A 133 -0.50 2.45 -6.23
C GLN A 133 -1.78 3.24 -6.53
N THR A 134 -2.48 3.73 -5.52
CA THR A 134 -3.67 4.58 -5.69
C THR A 134 -3.34 5.89 -6.40
N MET A 135 -2.23 6.55 -6.06
CA MET A 135 -1.77 7.75 -6.76
C MET A 135 -1.45 7.47 -8.23
N ASN A 136 -0.77 6.36 -8.52
CA ASN A 136 -0.48 5.95 -9.90
C ASN A 136 -1.77 5.67 -10.69
N ASN A 137 -2.76 5.00 -10.08
CA ASN A 137 -4.06 4.74 -10.71
C ASN A 137 -4.82 6.04 -10.98
N SER A 138 -4.76 7.03 -10.08
CA SER A 138 -5.36 8.34 -10.31
C SER A 138 -4.70 9.06 -11.51
N GLN A 139 -3.37 9.02 -11.59
CA GLN A 139 -2.64 9.54 -12.75
C GLN A 139 -3.03 8.81 -14.04
N TYR A 140 -3.19 7.48 -14.00
CA TYR A 140 -3.66 6.71 -15.15
C TYR A 140 -5.03 7.18 -15.63
N ILE A 141 -6.00 7.37 -14.71
CA ILE A 141 -7.34 7.82 -15.07
C ILE A 141 -7.28 9.20 -15.73
N ASN A 142 -6.48 10.13 -15.18
CA ASN A 142 -6.32 11.46 -15.77
C ASN A 142 -5.73 11.41 -17.18
N LEU A 143 -4.73 10.55 -17.40
CA LEU A 143 -4.11 10.35 -18.72
C LEU A 143 -4.99 9.52 -19.66
N SER A 144 -5.86 8.66 -19.15
CA SER A 144 -6.79 7.86 -19.97
C SER A 144 -7.77 8.76 -20.72
N ASN A 145 -8.11 9.92 -20.16
CA ASN A 145 -8.88 10.96 -20.85
C ASN A 145 -8.15 11.56 -22.06
N TRP A 146 -6.85 11.33 -22.20
CA TRP A 146 -6.06 11.79 -23.34
C TRP A 146 -5.97 10.72 -24.45
N ILE A 147 -6.39 9.48 -24.19
CA ILE A 147 -6.44 8.44 -25.21
C ILE A 147 -7.42 8.87 -26.30
N GLY A 148 -6.99 8.76 -27.55
CA GLY A 148 -7.72 9.23 -28.73
C GLY A 148 -7.61 10.73 -28.98
N LYS A 149 -7.05 11.52 -28.03
CA LYS A 149 -6.77 12.93 -28.26
C LYS A 149 -5.49 13.12 -29.07
N THR A 150 -5.46 14.23 -29.79
CA THR A 150 -4.28 14.68 -30.51
C THR A 150 -3.47 15.60 -29.61
N VAL A 151 -2.16 15.38 -29.56
CA VAL A 151 -1.25 16.18 -28.76
C VAL A 151 -0.12 16.73 -29.63
N MET A 152 0.38 17.89 -29.23
CA MET A 152 1.56 18.51 -29.83
C MET A 152 2.77 18.20 -28.97
N ILE A 153 3.78 17.60 -29.59
CA ILE A 153 5.04 17.23 -28.95
C ILE A 153 6.20 17.83 -29.74
N GLU A 154 7.32 18.06 -29.07
CA GLU A 154 8.53 18.54 -29.73
C GLU A 154 9.04 17.52 -30.75
N GLY A 155 9.38 18.01 -31.94
CA GLY A 155 9.98 17.20 -33.00
C GLY A 155 9.82 17.80 -34.37
N ASN A 156 10.45 17.15 -35.36
CA ASN A 156 10.42 17.58 -36.75
C ASN A 156 9.16 17.03 -37.44
N PRO A 157 8.17 17.88 -37.75
CA PRO A 157 6.93 17.43 -38.39
C PRO A 157 7.20 17.04 -39.83
N ILE A 158 6.63 15.91 -40.23
CA ILE A 158 6.40 15.58 -41.63
C ILE A 158 4.89 15.63 -41.81
N ILE A 159 4.43 16.61 -42.58
CA ILE A 159 3.01 16.89 -42.80
C ILE A 159 2.61 16.52 -44.22
N SER A 160 1.35 16.17 -44.42
CA SER A 160 0.80 15.94 -45.74
C SER A 160 -0.50 16.72 -45.91
N PHE A 161 -0.70 17.29 -47.09
CA PHE A 161 -1.92 18.04 -47.41
C PHE A 161 -3.20 17.20 -47.23
N ASN A 162 -3.11 15.89 -47.48
CA ASN A 162 -4.20 14.93 -47.40
C ASN A 162 -4.21 14.10 -46.10
N GLY A 163 -3.14 14.18 -45.29
CA GLY A 163 -2.95 13.36 -44.09
C GLY A 163 -2.87 14.19 -42.82
N ASN A 164 -1.75 14.08 -42.09
CA ASN A 164 -1.48 14.91 -40.93
C ASN A 164 -1.25 16.36 -41.37
N THR A 165 -2.29 17.18 -41.20
CA THR A 165 -2.31 18.58 -41.64
C THR A 165 -1.91 19.56 -40.53
N ASN A 166 -1.99 19.13 -39.27
CA ASN A 166 -1.71 19.94 -38.09
C ASN A 166 -0.23 19.86 -37.69
N TYR A 167 0.36 21.02 -37.40
CA TYR A 167 1.72 21.18 -36.88
C TYR A 167 1.80 22.48 -36.10
N GLY A 168 2.96 22.83 -35.58
CA GLY A 168 3.11 24.11 -34.90
C GLY A 168 4.53 24.39 -34.46
N PHE A 169 4.67 25.43 -33.66
CA PHE A 169 5.92 25.77 -33.02
C PHE A 169 5.68 26.42 -31.65
N GLN A 170 6.67 26.35 -30.77
CA GLN A 170 6.70 27.03 -29.49
C GLN A 170 7.81 28.09 -29.49
N LEU A 171 7.46 29.31 -29.08
CA LEU A 171 8.43 30.38 -28.81
C LEU A 171 8.65 30.53 -27.30
N SER A 172 9.90 30.42 -26.87
CA SER A 172 10.27 30.67 -25.48
C SER A 172 10.26 32.16 -25.13
N THR A 173 10.47 33.05 -26.10
CA THR A 173 10.45 34.52 -25.91
C THR A 173 9.77 35.20 -27.11
N LYS A 174 9.49 36.51 -27.03
CA LYS A 174 8.94 37.25 -28.18
C LYS A 174 9.89 37.18 -29.39
N SER A 175 9.32 37.11 -30.59
CA SER A 175 10.08 37.18 -31.85
C SER A 175 9.47 38.18 -32.83
N ASP A 176 10.30 39.05 -33.41
CA ASP A 176 9.84 40.02 -34.42
C ASP A 176 9.53 39.32 -35.75
N ASN A 177 10.33 38.31 -36.12
CA ASN A 177 10.12 37.52 -37.33
C ASN A 177 10.24 36.03 -37.02
N VAL A 178 9.31 35.24 -37.55
CA VAL A 178 9.39 33.77 -37.56
C VAL A 178 9.18 33.30 -38.99
N PHE A 179 10.13 32.52 -39.49
CA PHE A 179 10.13 31.97 -40.84
C PHE A 179 9.75 30.50 -40.77
N LEU A 180 8.69 30.15 -41.48
CA LEU A 180 8.31 28.77 -41.78
C LEU A 180 8.92 28.40 -43.13
N THR A 181 9.65 27.29 -43.16
CA THR A 181 10.15 26.68 -44.40
C THR A 181 9.58 25.27 -44.52
N LEU A 182 8.84 25.04 -45.60
CA LEU A 182 8.32 23.74 -45.99
C LEU A 182 9.11 23.22 -47.18
N THR A 183 9.61 21.99 -47.09
CA THR A 183 10.37 21.36 -48.17
C THR A 183 9.65 20.08 -48.59
N ASP A 184 9.26 20.00 -49.87
CA ASP A 184 8.64 18.78 -50.41
C ASP A 184 9.69 17.68 -50.69
N LEU A 185 9.22 16.47 -51.02
CA LEU A 185 10.10 15.34 -51.33
C LEU A 185 10.95 15.53 -52.59
N GLU A 186 10.54 16.43 -53.48
CA GLU A 186 11.26 16.79 -54.71
C GLU A 186 12.28 17.91 -54.47
N GLY A 187 12.32 18.49 -53.26
CA GLY A 187 13.26 19.54 -52.86
C GLY A 187 12.76 20.96 -53.13
N ASN A 188 11.50 21.15 -53.55
CA ASN A 188 10.95 22.50 -53.69
C ASN A 188 10.67 23.10 -52.31
N ILE A 189 10.91 24.40 -52.20
CA ILE A 189 10.85 25.14 -50.94
C ILE A 189 9.68 26.15 -50.99
N TYR A 190 8.85 26.12 -49.96
CA TYR A 190 7.73 27.04 -49.75
C TYR A 190 7.95 27.77 -48.43
N LYS A 191 7.88 29.10 -48.43
CA LYS A 191 8.19 29.92 -47.25
C LYS A 191 7.01 30.78 -46.82
N GLU A 192 6.81 30.90 -45.52
CA GLU A 192 5.85 31.81 -44.91
C GLU A 192 6.53 32.57 -43.77
N GLN A 193 6.11 33.80 -43.52
CA GLN A 193 6.68 34.65 -42.46
C GLN A 193 5.58 35.16 -41.54
N PHE A 194 5.77 34.97 -40.24
CA PHE A 194 4.97 35.56 -39.19
C PHE A 194 5.73 36.71 -38.54
N LYS A 195 5.01 37.79 -38.20
CA LYS A 195 5.60 39.01 -37.63
C LYS A 195 5.08 39.28 -36.22
N ASN A 196 5.94 39.82 -35.35
CA ASN A 196 5.62 40.31 -34.01
C ASN A 196 4.88 39.27 -33.14
N LEU A 197 5.43 38.06 -33.04
CA LEU A 197 4.88 37.01 -32.21
C LEU A 197 5.36 37.14 -30.76
N LYS A 198 4.47 36.84 -29.81
CA LYS A 198 4.80 36.76 -28.39
C LYS A 198 5.33 35.35 -28.09
N SER A 199 5.84 35.16 -26.87
CA SER A 199 6.09 33.80 -26.37
C SER A 199 4.77 33.04 -26.29
N GLY A 200 4.79 31.76 -26.67
CA GLY A 200 3.61 30.92 -26.66
C GLY A 200 3.70 29.76 -27.66
N VAL A 201 2.63 28.98 -27.70
CA VAL A 201 2.46 27.85 -28.61
C VAL A 201 1.54 28.26 -29.75
N TYR A 202 2.03 28.13 -30.99
CA TYR A 202 1.29 28.47 -32.20
C TYR A 202 0.97 27.19 -32.97
N LYS A 203 -0.32 26.93 -33.16
CA LYS A 203 -0.84 25.80 -33.95
C LYS A 203 -1.10 26.28 -35.38
N LEU A 204 -0.65 25.51 -36.35
CA LEU A 204 -0.77 25.77 -37.78
C LEU A 204 -1.41 24.58 -38.49
N ASN A 205 -2.10 24.87 -39.60
CA ASN A 205 -2.64 23.85 -40.50
C ASN A 205 -2.17 24.12 -41.93
N ILE A 206 -1.69 23.08 -42.60
CA ILE A 206 -1.11 23.20 -43.95
C ILE A 206 -2.10 23.72 -45.00
N LYS A 207 -3.40 23.44 -44.82
CA LYS A 207 -4.46 23.88 -45.74
C LYS A 207 -4.68 25.39 -45.69
N ASN A 208 -4.27 26.05 -44.60
CA ASN A 208 -4.41 27.49 -44.38
C ASN A 208 -3.05 28.22 -44.47
N ALA A 209 -2.00 27.55 -44.94
CA ALA A 209 -0.65 28.12 -45.01
C ALA A 209 -0.56 29.14 -46.16
N ASN A 210 -0.09 30.35 -45.86
CA ASN A 210 0.06 31.44 -46.84
C ASN A 210 1.50 31.49 -47.37
N THR A 211 1.96 30.39 -47.94
CA THR A 211 3.33 30.26 -48.41
C THR A 211 3.55 30.95 -49.75
N ASN A 212 4.80 31.32 -50.01
CA ASN A 212 5.27 31.72 -51.33
C ASN A 212 6.41 30.77 -51.79
N PRO A 213 6.25 30.04 -52.91
CA PRO A 213 5.03 29.91 -53.73
C PRO A 213 3.85 29.31 -52.95
N ALA A 214 2.62 29.46 -53.46
CA ALA A 214 1.43 28.90 -52.81
C ALA A 214 1.37 27.38 -52.99
N ILE A 215 1.01 26.66 -51.93
CA ILE A 215 0.73 25.22 -51.97
C ILE A 215 -0.68 25.00 -52.54
N ASN A 216 -0.83 24.06 -53.46
CA ASN A 216 -2.11 23.74 -54.10
C ASN A 216 -2.50 22.28 -53.86
N GLU A 217 -3.79 22.03 -53.58
CA GLU A 217 -4.34 20.69 -53.40
C GLU A 217 -4.21 19.79 -54.63
N ASN A 218 -4.08 20.39 -55.82
CA ASN A 218 -3.96 19.70 -57.10
C ASN A 218 -2.54 19.22 -57.41
N PHE A 219 -1.57 19.43 -56.50
CA PHE A 219 -0.24 18.87 -56.66
C PHE A 219 -0.28 17.33 -56.69
N PRO A 220 0.66 16.68 -57.41
CA PRO A 220 0.80 15.23 -57.36
C PRO A 220 1.13 14.77 -55.92
N GLU A 221 0.77 13.54 -55.56
CA GLU A 221 1.00 12.99 -54.22
C GLU A 221 2.48 13.04 -53.78
N SER A 222 3.42 12.95 -54.73
CA SER A 222 4.86 13.13 -54.48
C SER A 222 5.21 14.49 -53.87
N ARG A 223 4.42 15.53 -54.18
CA ARG A 223 4.65 16.92 -53.75
C ARG A 223 3.70 17.38 -52.65
N LYS A 224 2.91 16.48 -52.08
CA LYS A 224 1.95 16.78 -51.01
C LYS A 224 2.49 16.53 -49.61
N THR A 225 3.70 15.98 -49.50
CA THR A 225 4.37 15.72 -48.22
C THR A 225 5.51 16.71 -48.02
N PHE A 226 5.53 17.35 -46.85
CA PHE A 226 6.48 18.42 -46.54
C PHE A 226 7.20 18.17 -45.23
N LYS A 227 8.51 18.40 -45.23
CA LYS A 227 9.31 18.57 -44.02
C LYS A 227 9.20 20.02 -43.55
N VAL A 228 8.89 20.20 -42.27
CA VAL A 228 8.69 21.53 -41.67
C VAL A 228 9.93 21.97 -40.91
N ASN A 229 10.38 23.21 -41.12
CA ASN A 229 11.43 23.86 -40.34
C ASN A 229 11.00 25.28 -39.93
N PHE A 230 11.38 25.69 -38.73
CA PHE A 230 11.11 27.02 -38.20
C PHE A 230 12.38 27.72 -37.77
N GLU A 231 12.45 29.02 -38.03
CA GLU A 231 13.54 29.89 -37.58
C GLU A 231 12.98 31.21 -37.04
N ALA A 232 13.50 31.69 -35.92
CA ALA A 232 13.08 32.94 -35.29
C ALA A 232 14.24 33.95 -35.28
N ILE A 233 13.96 35.18 -35.70
CA ILE A 233 14.95 36.27 -35.79
C ILE A 233 14.30 37.59 -35.35
N ASN A 234 14.90 38.27 -34.37
CA ASN A 234 14.56 39.63 -33.97
C ASN A 234 15.26 40.66 -34.84
N ASN A 235 14.70 41.86 -34.92
CA ASN A 235 15.28 42.97 -35.68
C ASN A 235 16.65 43.38 -35.12
N ASP A 236 16.90 43.11 -33.84
CA ASP A 236 18.20 43.30 -33.16
C ASP A 236 19.26 42.26 -33.54
N GLY A 237 18.93 41.30 -34.41
CA GLY A 237 19.81 40.18 -34.80
C GLY A 237 19.79 38.99 -33.82
N ASN A 238 19.16 39.14 -32.66
CA ASN A 238 18.97 38.05 -31.69
C ASN A 238 18.09 36.94 -32.26
N ARG A 239 18.40 35.68 -31.92
CA ARG A 239 17.63 34.49 -32.35
C ARG A 239 16.94 33.84 -31.15
N PRO A 240 15.64 34.08 -30.94
CA PRO A 240 14.85 33.38 -29.93
C PRO A 240 14.88 31.86 -30.11
N ASP A 241 14.83 31.12 -29.00
CA ASP A 241 14.63 29.67 -29.03
C ASP A 241 13.23 29.34 -29.55
N ILE A 242 13.19 28.49 -30.58
CA ILE A 242 11.98 28.04 -31.26
C ILE A 242 12.00 26.53 -31.42
N ARG A 243 10.93 25.88 -30.96
CA ARG A 243 10.79 24.43 -31.01
C ARG A 243 9.70 24.05 -31.98
N SER A 244 10.03 23.19 -32.95
CA SER A 244 9.05 22.61 -33.87
C SER A 244 8.15 21.63 -33.13
N LEU A 245 6.84 21.71 -33.38
CA LEU A 245 5.83 20.85 -32.78
C LEU A 245 5.17 20.00 -33.85
N LYS A 246 5.11 18.70 -33.59
CA LYS A 246 4.38 17.74 -34.41
C LYS A 246 3.14 17.25 -33.68
N SER A 247 2.11 17.00 -34.45
CA SER A 247 0.83 16.48 -34.00
C SER A 247 0.86 14.95 -34.01
N GLU A 248 0.60 14.31 -32.86
CA GLU A 248 0.46 12.86 -32.75
C GLU A 248 -0.76 12.50 -31.91
N THR A 249 -1.43 11.40 -32.26
CA THR A 249 -2.54 10.85 -31.49
C THR A 249 -2.03 9.95 -30.38
N ILE A 250 -2.61 10.05 -29.20
CA ILE A 250 -2.33 9.11 -28.10
C ILE A 250 -3.19 7.87 -28.32
N ASN A 251 -2.54 6.72 -28.48
CA ASN A 251 -3.20 5.44 -28.68
C ASN A 251 -3.44 4.70 -27.36
N ASN A 252 -2.52 4.83 -26.41
CA ASN A 252 -2.61 4.12 -25.13
C ASN A 252 -1.81 4.84 -24.03
N VAL A 253 -2.08 4.50 -22.78
CA VAL A 253 -1.26 4.88 -21.61
C VAL A 253 -0.69 3.61 -20.99
N ILE A 254 0.62 3.58 -20.76
CA ILE A 254 1.32 2.42 -20.25
C ILE A 254 2.06 2.81 -18.98
N PHE A 255 1.90 2.02 -17.92
CA PHE A 255 2.71 2.16 -16.72
C PHE A 255 3.90 1.21 -16.78
N LYS A 256 5.10 1.77 -16.71
CA LYS A 256 6.34 0.99 -16.60
C LYS A 256 7.22 1.58 -15.52
N ASN A 257 7.71 0.73 -14.62
CA ASN A 257 8.64 1.09 -13.55
C ASN A 257 8.17 2.25 -12.65
N GLY A 258 6.85 2.38 -12.42
CA GLY A 258 6.28 3.45 -11.61
C GLY A 258 6.18 4.81 -12.30
N SER A 259 6.39 4.87 -13.62
CA SER A 259 6.17 6.06 -14.45
C SER A 259 5.07 5.78 -15.50
N SER A 260 4.18 6.74 -15.69
CA SER A 260 3.18 6.70 -16.76
C SER A 260 3.82 7.17 -18.06
N LYS A 261 3.69 6.39 -19.13
CA LYS A 261 4.12 6.74 -20.47
C LYS A 261 2.93 6.78 -21.41
N LEU A 262 2.92 7.74 -22.32
CA LEU A 262 1.94 7.84 -23.38
C LEU A 262 2.49 7.11 -24.61
N SER A 263 1.70 6.17 -25.13
CA SER A 263 1.97 5.52 -26.41
C SER A 263 1.34 6.33 -27.52
N LEU A 264 2.18 6.84 -28.40
CA LEU A 264 1.77 7.52 -29.62
C LEU A 264 1.69 6.53 -30.79
N GLY A 265 1.20 7.02 -31.93
CA GLY A 265 1.19 6.28 -33.18
C GLY A 265 2.57 5.69 -33.52
N ARG A 266 2.59 4.47 -34.07
CA ARG A 266 3.80 3.69 -34.39
C ARG A 266 4.59 3.16 -33.17
N GLY A 267 3.98 3.17 -31.97
CA GLY A 267 4.55 2.55 -30.77
C GLY A 267 5.63 3.37 -30.07
N LYS A 268 5.78 4.66 -30.42
CA LYS A 268 6.66 5.57 -29.68
C LYS A 268 6.08 5.81 -28.29
N LEU A 269 6.92 5.68 -27.27
CA LEU A 269 6.57 6.01 -25.88
C LEU A 269 7.19 7.34 -25.51
N ILE A 270 6.38 8.25 -24.98
CA ILE A 270 6.84 9.54 -24.43
C ILE A 270 6.38 9.69 -22.99
N ASP A 271 7.02 10.58 -22.25
CA ASP A 271 6.50 11.04 -20.97
C ASP A 271 5.35 12.04 -21.19
N PHE A 272 4.41 12.14 -20.25
CA PHE A 272 3.35 13.15 -20.33
C PHE A 272 3.90 14.58 -20.22
N THR A 273 5.07 14.75 -19.61
CA THR A 273 5.79 16.03 -19.52
C THR A 273 6.32 16.53 -20.87
N GLU A 274 6.46 15.65 -21.86
CA GLU A 274 6.84 16.03 -23.23
C GLU A 274 5.66 16.61 -24.04
N VAL A 275 4.43 16.51 -23.51
CA VAL A 275 3.23 17.07 -24.15
C VAL A 275 3.16 18.57 -23.90
N ILE A 276 3.23 19.35 -24.98
CA ILE A 276 3.24 20.81 -24.93
C ILE A 276 1.81 21.37 -25.01
N SER A 277 0.93 20.72 -25.79
CA SER A 277 -0.49 21.04 -25.79
C SER A 277 -1.34 19.86 -26.19
N ILE A 278 -2.60 19.87 -25.75
CA ILE A 278 -3.62 18.86 -26.07
C ILE A 278 -4.70 19.55 -26.92
N GLU A 279 -5.29 18.79 -27.83
CA GLU A 279 -6.45 19.17 -28.65
C GLU A 279 -7.75 18.53 -28.11
#